data_AF-A0A7Y8KX83-F1
#
_entry.id   AF-A0A7Y8KX83-F1
#
_cell.length_a   1.000
_cell.length_b   1.000
_cell.length_c   1.000
_cell.angle_alpha   90.00
_cell.angle_beta   90.00
_cell.angle_gamma   90.00
#
_symmetry.space_group_name_H-M   'P 1'
#
loop_
_entity.id
_entity.type
_entity.pdbx_description
1 polymer ?
#
loop_
_entity_poly.entity_id
_entity_poly.type
_entity_poly.pdbx_seq_one_letter_code
_entity_poly.pdbx_strand_id
1 'polypeptide(L)'
;MSRLRPCALAAAAAAWLTLSACSDGYTGKGDVLRLEYGMSQEDTLYAMNQIGHGKHLETHARFVLLDGCVLEVHARRQFDGKDSRAILLPGTEAALEKHPGGETYSVKLNSATPGYPDHTVLSNAPWSEATQMKWLLDYVRRFC
;
A
#
# COMPACT_ATOMS: atom_id res chain seq x y z
N MET A 1 -79.74 11.07 24.08
CA MET A 1 -79.19 9.82 23.50
C MET A 1 -77.71 10.04 23.23
N SER A 2 -76.88 9.60 24.17
CA SER A 2 -75.43 9.82 24.18
C SER A 2 -74.73 8.57 23.67
N ARG A 3 -73.87 8.69 22.66
CA ARG A 3 -72.91 7.63 22.29
C ARG A 3 -71.51 8.23 22.26
N LEU A 4 -70.76 7.96 23.32
CA LEU A 4 -69.33 8.11 23.40
C LEU A 4 -68.67 7.08 22.47
N ARG A 5 -67.74 7.52 21.62
CA ARG A 5 -66.81 6.67 20.88
C ARG A 5 -65.43 6.77 21.54
N PRO A 6 -64.89 5.68 22.09
CA PRO A 6 -63.48 5.57 22.43
C PRO A 6 -62.73 4.96 21.24
N CYS A 7 -61.57 5.51 20.87
CA CYS A 7 -60.45 4.73 20.37
C CYS A 7 -59.21 5.61 20.16
N ALA A 8 -58.15 5.26 20.90
CA ALA A 8 -56.73 5.30 20.53
C ALA A 8 -56.16 6.69 20.14
N LEU A 9 -55.31 7.38 20.91
CA LEU A 9 -54.19 6.94 21.76
C LEU A 9 -53.20 6.03 21.02
N ALA A 10 -52.39 6.62 20.13
CA ALA A 10 -51.03 6.18 19.78
C ALA A 10 -50.41 7.16 18.75
N ALA A 11 -49.86 8.28 19.21
CA ALA A 11 -49.01 9.15 18.39
C ALA A 11 -47.77 9.52 19.20
N ALA A 12 -46.86 8.55 19.36
CA ALA A 12 -45.53 8.79 19.88
C ALA A 12 -44.58 7.74 19.31
N ALA A 13 -43.35 8.17 19.02
CA ALA A 13 -42.21 7.38 18.55
C ALA A 13 -42.10 7.13 17.04
N ALA A 14 -41.70 8.17 16.29
CA ALA A 14 -40.99 8.02 15.02
C ALA A 14 -39.88 9.07 14.94
N ALA A 15 -38.86 8.95 15.81
CA ALA A 15 -37.73 9.88 15.82
C ALA A 15 -36.41 9.19 16.20
N TRP A 16 -36.21 7.93 15.83
CA TRP A 16 -34.94 7.22 16.06
C TRP A 16 -34.78 6.20 14.95
N LEU A 17 -34.09 6.52 13.86
CA LEU A 17 -33.50 5.55 12.89
C LEU A 17 -32.76 6.24 11.72
N THR A 18 -31.93 7.25 11.99
CA THR A 18 -30.99 7.79 10.97
C THR A 18 -29.57 7.91 11.51
N LEU A 19 -29.06 6.80 12.04
CA LEU A 19 -27.63 6.55 12.23
C LEU A 19 -27.25 5.26 11.49
N SER A 20 -27.66 5.14 10.22
CA SER A 20 -27.14 4.11 9.32
C SER A 20 -25.78 4.58 8.79
N ALA A 21 -24.76 4.31 9.58
CA ALA A 21 -23.48 3.79 9.15
C ALA A 21 -22.97 4.24 7.76
N CYS A 22 -22.29 5.38 7.72
CA CYS A 22 -21.11 5.51 6.85
C CYS A 22 -19.92 4.79 7.52
N SER A 23 -20.11 3.52 7.90
CA SER A 23 -18.99 2.59 8.08
C SER A 23 -18.72 2.07 6.68
N ASP A 24 -18.08 2.93 5.88
CA ASP A 24 -17.54 2.55 4.59
C ASP A 24 -16.69 1.29 4.83
N GLY A 25 -17.19 0.17 4.32
CA GLY A 25 -16.72 -1.14 4.68
C GLY A 25 -15.31 -1.32 4.16
N TYR A 26 -14.32 -1.25 5.04
CA TYR A 26 -13.01 -1.83 4.75
C TYR A 26 -13.22 -3.32 4.52
N THR A 27 -13.35 -3.72 3.25
CA THR A 27 -13.41 -5.13 2.86
C THR A 27 -12.05 -5.75 3.18
N GLY A 28 -11.93 -6.27 4.38
CA GLY A 28 -10.81 -7.11 4.79
C GLY A 28 -10.90 -8.44 4.06
N LYS A 29 -10.23 -8.53 2.91
CA LYS A 29 -9.75 -9.80 2.34
C LYS A 29 -8.45 -9.58 1.61
N GLY A 30 -7.39 -9.70 2.37
CA GLY A 30 -6.00 -9.77 1.99
C GLY A 30 -5.27 -9.74 3.32
N ASP A 31 -4.42 -10.72 3.61
CA ASP A 31 -3.57 -10.67 4.80
C ASP A 31 -2.87 -9.31 4.78
N VAL A 32 -3.36 -8.40 5.61
CA VAL A 32 -2.89 -7.01 5.61
C VAL A 32 -1.49 -7.11 6.15
N LEU A 33 -0.51 -6.87 5.30
CA LEU A 33 0.88 -6.72 5.71
C LEU A 33 0.92 -5.64 6.79
N ARG A 34 0.99 -6.07 8.05
CA ARG A 34 1.00 -5.18 9.19
C ARG A 34 2.43 -4.73 9.38
N LEU A 35 2.67 -3.46 9.06
CA LEU A 35 3.85 -2.75 9.51
C LEU A 35 3.81 -2.68 11.03
N GLU A 36 4.59 -3.54 11.69
CA GLU A 36 4.73 -3.55 13.14
C GLU A 36 5.92 -2.68 13.58
N TYR A 37 5.75 -1.97 14.69
CA TYR A 37 6.85 -1.22 15.29
C TYR A 37 7.90 -2.19 15.83
N GLY A 38 9.16 -2.02 15.42
CA GLY A 38 10.25 -2.93 15.79
C GLY A 38 10.45 -4.11 14.82
N MET A 39 9.87 -4.04 13.62
CA MET A 39 10.12 -5.01 12.54
C MET A 39 11.62 -5.16 12.27
N SER A 40 12.11 -6.39 12.19
CA SER A 40 13.51 -6.64 11.82
C SER A 40 13.76 -6.27 10.35
N GLN A 41 15.02 -6.11 9.96
CA GLN A 41 15.37 -5.87 8.55
C GLN A 41 14.96 -7.05 7.65
N GLU A 42 15.06 -8.28 8.17
CA GLU A 42 14.62 -9.50 7.49
C GLU A 42 13.10 -9.50 7.28
N ASP A 43 12.33 -9.19 8.31
CA ASP A 43 10.87 -9.08 8.22
C ASP A 43 10.44 -7.98 7.25
N THR A 44 11.19 -6.87 7.21
CA THR A 44 10.94 -5.76 6.29
C THR A 44 11.16 -6.21 4.84
N LEU A 45 12.27 -6.93 4.56
CA LEU A 45 12.52 -7.48 3.24
C LEU A 45 11.50 -8.56 2.86
N TYR A 46 11.09 -9.40 3.81
CA TYR A 46 10.03 -10.38 3.61
C TYR A 46 8.74 -9.68 3.20
N ALA A 47 8.35 -8.63 3.92
CA ALA A 47 7.19 -7.80 3.65
C ALA A 47 7.24 -7.14 2.27
N MET A 48 8.39 -6.56 1.88
CA MET A 48 8.62 -6.02 0.54
C MET A 48 8.45 -7.09 -0.54
N ASN A 49 8.99 -8.29 -0.31
CA ASN A 49 8.88 -9.41 -1.24
C ASN A 49 7.45 -9.93 -1.36
N GLN A 50 6.62 -9.84 -0.32
CA GLN A 50 5.20 -10.20 -0.43
C GLN A 50 4.45 -9.22 -1.33
N ILE A 51 4.70 -7.91 -1.18
CA ILE A 51 4.13 -6.91 -2.08
C ILE A 51 4.65 -7.13 -3.51
N GLY A 52 5.96 -7.33 -3.69
CA GLY A 52 6.57 -7.53 -5.01
C GLY A 52 6.07 -8.75 -5.79
N HIS A 53 5.39 -9.70 -5.14
CA HIS A 53 4.74 -10.85 -5.77
C HIS A 53 3.20 -10.69 -5.94
N GLY A 54 2.67 -9.47 -5.74
CA GLY A 54 1.26 -9.18 -5.91
C GLY A 54 0.73 -9.52 -7.32
N LYS A 55 -0.40 -10.24 -7.39
CA LYS A 55 -0.96 -10.75 -8.66
C LYS A 55 -1.44 -9.67 -9.64
N HIS A 56 -1.69 -8.46 -9.14
CA HIS A 56 -2.19 -7.33 -9.93
C HIS A 56 -1.04 -6.47 -10.47
N LEU A 57 0.21 -6.78 -10.12
CA LEU A 57 1.38 -6.06 -10.59
C LEU A 57 1.72 -6.48 -12.02
N GLU A 58 2.12 -5.51 -12.85
CA GLU A 58 2.61 -5.79 -14.20
C GLU A 58 3.99 -6.48 -14.19
N THR A 59 4.77 -6.25 -13.14
CA THR A 59 6.12 -6.78 -12.98
C THR A 59 6.28 -7.31 -11.57
N HIS A 60 6.63 -8.60 -11.45
CA HIS A 60 6.97 -9.15 -10.15
C HIS A 60 8.39 -8.73 -9.79
N ALA A 61 8.60 -8.32 -8.55
CA ALA A 61 9.89 -7.89 -8.05
C ALA A 61 10.28 -8.71 -6.82
N ARG A 62 11.56 -9.11 -6.77
CA ARG A 62 12.19 -9.65 -5.58
C ARG A 62 13.27 -8.69 -5.09
N PHE A 63 13.34 -8.53 -3.78
CA PHE A 63 14.25 -7.63 -3.09
C PHE A 63 15.23 -8.41 -2.24
N VAL A 64 16.50 -8.03 -2.31
CA VAL A 64 17.58 -8.53 -1.46
C VAL A 64 18.38 -7.32 -0.98
N LEU A 65 18.68 -7.26 0.31
CA LEU A 65 19.64 -6.27 0.82
C LEU A 65 21.01 -6.92 0.96
N LEU A 66 22.00 -6.30 0.32
CA LEU A 66 23.40 -6.71 0.37
C LEU A 66 24.17 -5.83 1.36
N ASP A 67 25.40 -6.25 1.66
CA ASP A 67 26.34 -5.46 2.45
C ASP A 67 26.57 -4.07 1.83
N GLY A 68 26.83 -3.08 2.68
CA GLY A 68 27.03 -1.69 2.24
C GLY A 68 25.75 -0.99 1.79
N CYS A 69 24.60 -1.44 2.27
CA CYS A 69 23.30 -0.77 2.09
C CYS A 69 22.84 -0.70 0.64
N VAL A 70 23.10 -1.78 -0.09
CA VAL A 70 22.74 -1.93 -1.50
C VAL A 70 21.49 -2.80 -1.58
N LEU A 71 20.40 -2.24 -2.09
CA LEU A 71 19.17 -2.97 -2.39
C LEU A 71 19.26 -3.51 -3.82
N GLU A 72 19.32 -4.83 -3.97
CA GLU A 72 19.17 -5.49 -5.26
C GLU A 72 17.69 -5.76 -5.55
N VAL A 73 17.24 -5.29 -6.71
CA VAL A 73 15.87 -5.44 -7.21
C VAL A 73 15.90 -6.34 -8.43
N HIS A 74 15.32 -7.52 -8.31
CA HIS A 74 15.14 -8.46 -9.42
C HIS A 74 13.71 -8.37 -9.94
N ALA A 75 13.53 -7.60 -11.01
CA ALA A 75 12.27 -7.46 -11.71
C ALA A 75 12.11 -8.56 -12.78
N ARG A 76 10.93 -9.17 -12.86
CA ARG A 76 10.56 -10.10 -13.94
C ARG A 76 9.38 -9.52 -14.70
N ARG A 77 9.63 -9.11 -15.95
CA ARG A 77 8.61 -8.65 -16.88
C ARG A 77 8.05 -9.84 -17.66
N GLN A 78 6.76 -9.82 -17.99
CA GLN A 78 6.12 -10.91 -18.74
C GLN A 78 6.74 -11.14 -20.13
N PHE A 79 7.30 -10.10 -20.77
CA PHE A 79 7.79 -10.16 -22.15
C PHE A 79 9.28 -9.82 -22.34
N ASP A 80 9.93 -9.21 -21.34
CA ASP A 80 11.23 -8.53 -21.49
C ASP A 80 12.35 -9.18 -20.65
N GLY A 81 12.09 -10.39 -20.13
CA GLY A 81 13.06 -11.15 -19.35
C GLY A 81 13.21 -10.69 -17.88
N LYS A 82 14.35 -11.07 -17.29
CA LYS A 82 14.75 -10.69 -15.93
C LYS A 82 15.63 -9.45 -16.00
N ASP A 83 15.30 -8.45 -15.21
CA ASP A 83 16.07 -7.24 -15.04
C ASP A 83 16.54 -7.16 -13.58
N SER A 84 17.84 -6.99 -13.35
CA SER A 84 18.43 -6.89 -12.01
C SER A 84 19.14 -5.57 -11.87
N ARG A 85 18.89 -4.87 -10.77
CA ARG A 85 19.50 -3.56 -10.50
C ARG A 85 19.95 -3.49 -9.05
N ALA A 86 21.16 -3.02 -8.83
CA ALA A 86 21.69 -2.72 -7.51
C ALA A 86 21.58 -1.22 -7.23
N ILE A 87 20.92 -0.87 -6.13
CA ILE A 87 20.62 0.52 -5.77
C ILE A 87 21.26 0.81 -4.41
N LEU A 88 22.17 1.77 -4.35
CA LEU A 88 22.71 2.26 -3.09
C LEU A 88 21.63 3.07 -2.36
N LEU A 89 21.21 2.62 -1.18
CA LEU A 89 20.12 3.27 -0.43
C LEU A 89 20.51 4.63 0.17
N PRO A 90 21.73 4.85 0.70
CA PRO A 90 22.16 6.16 1.16
C PRO A 90 21.98 7.26 0.10
N GLY A 91 21.32 8.36 0.50
CA GLY A 91 21.06 9.49 -0.41
C GLY A 91 19.93 9.26 -1.42
N THR A 92 19.18 8.16 -1.33
CA THR A 92 17.94 7.97 -2.10
C THR A 92 16.71 8.29 -1.27
N GLU A 93 15.59 8.60 -1.92
CA GLU A 93 14.29 8.80 -1.27
C GLU A 93 13.19 8.03 -1.99
N ALA A 94 12.35 7.33 -1.24
CA ALA A 94 11.19 6.64 -1.79
C ALA A 94 10.05 7.65 -2.07
N ALA A 95 9.60 7.70 -3.32
CA ALA A 95 8.52 8.56 -3.78
C ALA A 95 7.35 7.75 -4.35
N LEU A 96 6.14 8.25 -4.13
CA LEU A 96 4.91 7.73 -4.74
C LEU A 96 4.51 8.59 -5.92
N GLU A 97 4.15 7.95 -7.02
CA GLU A 97 3.64 8.62 -8.21
C GLU A 97 2.32 7.98 -8.65
N LYS A 98 1.26 8.78 -8.76
CA LYS A 98 -0.04 8.32 -9.27
C LYS A 98 0.01 8.28 -10.80
N HIS A 99 -0.42 7.18 -11.41
CA HIS A 99 -0.53 7.10 -12.87
C HIS A 99 -1.66 8.00 -13.39
N PRO A 100 -1.45 8.72 -14.50
CA PRO A 100 -2.52 9.51 -15.13
C PRO A 100 -3.70 8.62 -15.53
N GLY A 101 -4.91 9.02 -15.16
CA GLY A 101 -6.14 8.35 -15.63
C GLY A 101 -6.48 7.02 -14.94
N GLY A 102 -5.81 6.66 -13.84
CA GLY A 102 -6.09 5.44 -13.08
C GLY A 102 -5.96 5.60 -11.57
N GLU A 103 -6.29 4.52 -10.85
CA GLU A 103 -6.13 4.40 -9.39
C GLU A 103 -4.88 3.58 -8.99
N THR A 104 -3.93 3.47 -9.92
CA THR A 104 -2.66 2.76 -9.70
C THR A 104 -1.53 3.74 -9.45
N TYR A 105 -0.50 3.25 -8.76
CA TYR A 105 0.63 4.01 -8.28
C TYR A 105 1.93 3.26 -8.60
N SER A 106 2.97 4.05 -8.84
CA SER A 106 4.36 3.59 -8.90
C SER A 106 5.10 4.04 -7.65
N VAL A 107 6.07 3.22 -7.23
CA VAL A 107 7.04 3.57 -6.20
C VAL A 107 8.40 3.69 -6.85
N LYS A 108 9.02 4.85 -6.69
CA LYS A 108 10.35 5.17 -7.21
C LYS A 108 11.32 5.40 -6.07
N LEU A 109 12.58 5.04 -6.27
CA LEU A 109 13.71 5.51 -5.49
C LEU A 109 14.39 6.61 -6.29
N ASN A 110 14.28 7.84 -5.80
CA ASN A 110 14.90 9.00 -6.42
C ASN A 110 16.27 9.23 -5.82
N SER A 111 17.29 9.47 -6.65
CA SER A 111 18.63 9.78 -6.14
C SER A 111 18.77 11.27 -5.89
N ALA A 112 19.25 11.64 -4.69
CA ALA A 112 19.65 13.02 -4.42
C ALA A 112 20.98 13.40 -5.11
N THR A 113 21.72 12.41 -5.64
CA THR A 113 23.01 12.64 -6.29
C THR A 113 22.80 12.99 -7.77
N PRO A 114 23.20 14.19 -8.23
CA PRO A 114 23.05 14.57 -9.64
C PRO A 114 23.75 13.57 -10.57
N GLY A 115 23.05 13.16 -11.63
CA GLY A 115 23.58 12.22 -12.63
C GLY A 115 23.32 10.74 -12.33
N TYR A 116 22.76 10.40 -11.16
CA TYR A 116 22.27 9.05 -10.89
C TYR A 116 20.80 8.92 -11.32
N PRO A 117 20.43 7.82 -12.01
CA PRO A 117 19.06 7.63 -12.48
C PRO A 117 18.12 7.29 -11.33
N ASP A 118 16.88 7.76 -11.43
CA ASP A 118 15.79 7.29 -10.58
C ASP A 118 15.41 5.85 -10.97
N HIS A 119 14.96 5.08 -9.98
CA HIS A 119 14.63 3.68 -10.18
C HIS A 119 13.18 3.38 -9.78
N THR A 120 12.37 2.91 -10.73
CA THR A 120 11.05 2.34 -10.41
C THR A 120 11.23 0.98 -9.75
N VAL A 121 10.76 0.86 -8.51
CA VAL A 121 10.84 -0.35 -7.67
C VAL A 121 9.56 -1.16 -7.76
N LEU A 122 8.42 -0.47 -7.86
CA LEU A 122 7.09 -1.05 -7.99
C LEU A 122 6.30 -0.22 -9.00
N SER A 123 5.54 -0.87 -9.89
CA SER A 123 4.73 -0.21 -10.90
C SER A 123 3.32 -0.78 -10.91
N ASN A 124 2.33 0.06 -11.19
CA ASN A 124 0.93 -0.32 -11.32
C ASN A 124 0.35 -1.06 -10.09
N ALA A 125 0.74 -0.63 -8.89
CA ALA A 125 0.21 -1.14 -7.63
C ALA A 125 -1.01 -0.33 -7.15
N PRO A 126 -1.95 -0.93 -6.40
CA PRO A 126 -2.99 -0.18 -5.71
C PRO A 126 -2.37 0.72 -4.64
N TRP A 127 -3.07 1.81 -4.31
CA TRP A 127 -2.58 2.82 -3.36
C TRP A 127 -2.05 2.24 -2.04
N SER A 128 -2.74 1.25 -1.47
CA SER A 128 -2.37 0.62 -0.21
C SER A 128 -1.00 -0.06 -0.28
N GLU A 129 -0.75 -0.83 -1.33
CA GLU A 129 0.50 -1.57 -1.51
C GLU A 129 1.65 -0.66 -1.90
N ALA A 130 1.39 0.32 -2.78
CA ALA A 130 2.39 1.32 -3.14
C ALA A 130 2.82 2.12 -1.89
N THR A 131 1.86 2.51 -1.06
CA THR A 131 2.15 3.20 0.20
C THR A 131 2.96 2.30 1.13
N GLN A 132 2.53 1.06 1.37
CA GLN A 132 3.30 0.13 2.22
C GLN A 132 4.72 -0.08 1.71
N MET A 133 4.92 -0.27 0.41
CA MET A 133 6.23 -0.40 -0.20
C MET A 133 7.10 0.85 0.02
N LYS A 134 6.55 2.05 -0.17
CA LYS A 134 7.26 3.31 0.12
C LYS A 134 7.73 3.35 1.57
N TRP A 135 6.85 3.03 2.52
CA TRP A 135 7.18 3.04 3.95
C TRP A 135 8.24 1.99 4.31
N LEU A 136 8.16 0.78 3.73
CA LEU A 136 9.16 -0.27 3.92
C LEU A 136 10.53 0.16 3.38
N LEU A 137 10.59 0.75 2.17
CA LEU A 137 11.83 1.27 1.60
C LEU A 137 12.44 2.38 2.47
N ASP A 138 11.62 3.30 2.96
CA ASP A 138 12.06 4.34 3.89
C ASP A 138 12.54 3.75 5.21
N TYR A 139 11.90 2.67 5.70
CA TYR A 139 12.32 1.97 6.90
C TYR A 139 13.67 1.31 6.70
N VAL A 140 13.85 0.46 5.67
CA VAL A 140 15.15 -0.20 5.37
C VAL A 140 16.27 0.83 5.29
N ARG A 141 16.06 1.93 4.56
CA ARG A 141 17.04 3.00 4.40
C ARG A 141 17.48 3.65 5.73
N ARG A 142 16.63 3.69 6.76
CA ARG A 142 16.99 4.28 8.06
C ARG A 142 17.98 3.43 8.86
N PHE A 143 18.06 2.13 8.57
CA PHE A 143 19.01 1.21 9.20
C PHE A 143 20.23 0.95 8.32
N CYS A 144 20.38 1.76 7.28
CA CYS A 144 21.49 1.77 6.35
C CYS A 144 22.44 2.94 6.63
#